data_AF-A0A7R5L4R4-F1
#
_entry.id   AF-A0A7R5L4R4-F1
#
_cell.length_a   1.000
_cell.length_b   1.000
_cell.length_c   1.000
_cell.angle_alpha   90.00
_cell.angle_beta   90.00
_cell.angle_gamma   90.00
#
_symmetry.space_group_name_H-M   'P 1'
#
loop_
_entity.id
_entity.type
_entity.pdbx_description
1 polymer ?
#
loop_
_entity_poly.entity_id
_entity_poly.type
_entity_poly.pdbx_seq_one_letter_code
_entity_poly.pdbx_strand_id
1 'polypeptide(L)'
;MERFRREYARLCAAAGAAPQEAVLRRLREPGGARARLDLTAQSLSLQTCGALGRLLPGAAPFAALLLGDCGLSEEGVKLLLHGLCSNTTVKSLDLKFLDFMDTVDKQKEEKAKSERVSAARVSQLQEALDEQHSIMNSLKAKLQMTEAALALSEQKVHNLGELLNAMKQEQTSVAECHFRELQQQKQESADREGKLLHDLSAASEKNLLLRNQVGELERKCKVQQDQLFQVKQDLATTTAELKLRAVQAEERLEMEKRRFKQSLEDMESLRVKEVDHMTQHIEASERSMQDRIQRLETIRISLEEELSQVKAAALAERGQAEEELLKARTQARLEEQQRLEHLEEKLRLMTESRDEAQNCCLKQKEMVAEAQARAKQLSLHADGLRRRLEELQQDLNSKEEEKVTEVNKVKVELQEQIGHLEAERTAQDGLREKIAALERQLKALSNNHREVLLDKEGEVSLLLEKLRMKEAEISRVREEEAQRASFLQNAIMAYVQGPPFGTHSSRK
;
A
#
# COMPACT_ATOMS: atom_id res chain seq x y z
N MET A 1 -132.69 -161.76 128.76
CA MET A 1 -132.94 -161.89 127.30
C MET A 1 -133.57 -160.63 126.70
N GLU A 2 -134.78 -160.20 127.09
CA GLU A 2 -135.51 -159.00 126.60
C GLU A 2 -134.65 -157.83 126.07
N ARG A 3 -133.75 -157.24 126.88
CA ARG A 3 -132.91 -156.09 126.47
C ARG A 3 -132.09 -156.38 125.22
N PHE A 4 -131.51 -157.57 125.12
CA PHE A 4 -130.72 -158.03 123.98
C PHE A 4 -131.59 -158.29 122.74
N ARG A 5 -132.85 -158.74 122.94
CA ARG A 5 -133.86 -158.90 121.86
C ARG A 5 -134.29 -157.56 121.26
N ARG A 6 -134.49 -156.53 122.10
CA ARG A 6 -134.81 -155.16 121.65
C ARG A 6 -133.62 -154.53 120.91
N GLU A 7 -132.41 -154.73 121.41
CA GLU A 7 -131.19 -154.20 120.80
C GLU A 7 -130.88 -154.88 119.45
N TYR A 8 -131.10 -156.20 119.33
CA TYR A 8 -131.07 -156.91 118.05
C TYR A 8 -132.04 -156.31 117.03
N ALA A 9 -133.31 -156.11 117.43
CA ALA A 9 -134.33 -155.51 116.57
C ALA A 9 -133.94 -154.08 116.13
N ARG A 10 -133.34 -153.28 117.03
CA ARG A 10 -132.83 -151.94 116.72
C ARG A 10 -131.68 -151.97 115.71
N LEU A 11 -130.74 -152.90 115.84
CA LEU A 11 -129.60 -153.02 114.93
C LEU A 11 -130.02 -153.55 113.54
N CYS A 12 -131.00 -154.44 113.44
CA CYS A 12 -131.59 -154.81 112.16
C CYS A 12 -132.28 -153.61 111.50
N ALA A 13 -133.13 -152.88 112.23
CA ALA A 13 -133.82 -151.71 111.71
C ALA A 13 -132.85 -150.61 111.24
N ALA A 14 -131.76 -150.38 111.98
CA ALA A 14 -130.69 -149.45 111.60
C ALA A 14 -129.90 -149.90 110.34
N ALA A 15 -129.94 -151.18 109.99
CA ALA A 15 -129.39 -151.74 108.74
C ALA A 15 -130.43 -151.83 107.60
N GLY A 16 -131.59 -151.19 107.76
CA GLY A 16 -132.69 -151.22 106.79
C GLY A 16 -133.43 -152.57 106.72
N ALA A 17 -133.28 -153.42 107.72
CA ALA A 17 -133.75 -154.81 107.71
C ALA A 17 -134.85 -155.07 108.75
N ALA A 18 -135.88 -155.82 108.36
CA ALA A 18 -136.77 -156.44 109.34
C ALA A 18 -135.98 -157.54 110.11
N PRO A 19 -135.90 -157.51 111.45
CA PRO A 19 -135.21 -158.55 112.21
C PRO A 19 -135.85 -159.92 111.99
N GLN A 20 -135.05 -160.93 111.62
CA GLN A 20 -135.56 -162.27 111.35
C GLN A 20 -136.29 -162.85 112.57
N GLU A 21 -137.58 -163.17 112.40
CA GLU A 21 -138.45 -163.58 113.52
C GLU A 21 -138.01 -164.90 114.16
N ALA A 22 -137.31 -165.78 113.43
CA ALA A 22 -136.71 -166.99 113.99
C ALA A 22 -135.65 -166.67 115.07
N VAL A 23 -134.75 -165.72 114.79
CA VAL A 23 -133.76 -165.21 115.75
C VAL A 23 -134.47 -164.50 116.91
N LEU A 24 -135.52 -163.72 116.64
CA LEU A 24 -136.32 -163.08 117.68
C LEU A 24 -137.08 -164.07 118.58
N ARG A 25 -137.49 -165.24 118.08
CA ARG A 25 -138.08 -166.33 118.88
C ARG A 25 -137.06 -166.98 119.81
N ARG A 26 -135.86 -167.31 119.31
CA ARG A 26 -134.76 -167.84 120.13
C ARG A 26 -134.26 -166.88 121.21
N LEU A 27 -134.45 -165.57 121.02
CA LEU A 27 -134.22 -164.54 122.05
C LEU A 27 -135.43 -164.29 122.99
N ARG A 28 -136.53 -165.04 122.86
CA ARG A 28 -137.80 -164.88 123.62
C ARG A 28 -138.09 -166.01 124.60
N GLU A 29 -137.50 -167.19 124.42
CA GLU A 29 -137.75 -168.39 125.25
C GLU A 29 -137.17 -168.23 126.69
N PRO A 30 -137.97 -168.36 127.76
CA PRO A 30 -137.52 -168.17 129.14
C PRO A 30 -137.03 -169.48 129.77
N GLY A 31 -135.73 -169.80 129.64
CA GLY A 31 -135.12 -171.04 130.14
C GLY A 31 -133.98 -170.80 131.15
N GLY A 32 -133.96 -171.57 132.23
CA GLY A 32 -133.07 -171.36 133.39
C GLY A 32 -131.60 -171.79 133.22
N ALA A 33 -130.79 -171.35 134.20
CA ALA A 33 -129.45 -171.83 134.59
C ALA A 33 -128.27 -171.76 133.59
N ARG A 34 -128.42 -171.98 132.28
CA ARG A 34 -127.30 -171.88 131.31
C ARG A 34 -127.74 -171.26 129.98
N ALA A 35 -127.34 -170.01 129.76
CA ALA A 35 -127.67 -169.27 128.56
C ALA A 35 -126.78 -169.66 127.36
N ARG A 36 -127.42 -170.06 126.27
CA ARG A 36 -126.86 -170.45 124.96
C ARG A 36 -127.76 -169.82 123.89
N LEU A 37 -127.19 -169.41 122.76
CA LEU A 37 -127.98 -169.00 121.59
C LEU A 37 -127.78 -170.01 120.47
N ASP A 38 -128.86 -170.69 120.10
CA ASP A 38 -128.87 -171.70 119.05
C ASP A 38 -129.64 -171.19 117.83
N LEU A 39 -128.95 -171.02 116.71
CA LEU A 39 -129.49 -170.54 115.44
C LEU A 39 -129.34 -171.60 114.33
N THR A 40 -129.05 -172.85 114.69
CA THR A 40 -128.82 -173.96 113.75
C THR A 40 -129.99 -174.12 112.77
N ALA A 41 -129.67 -174.38 111.51
CA ALA A 41 -130.62 -174.52 110.39
C ALA A 41 -131.54 -173.29 110.18
N GLN A 42 -131.07 -172.09 110.53
CA GLN A 42 -131.73 -170.82 110.17
C GLN A 42 -130.91 -170.10 109.09
N SER A 43 -131.48 -169.87 107.91
CA SER A 43 -130.83 -169.11 106.83
C SER A 43 -130.66 -167.63 107.20
N LEU A 44 -129.51 -167.27 107.78
CA LEU A 44 -129.26 -165.92 108.28
C LEU A 44 -128.91 -164.99 107.11
N SER A 45 -129.73 -163.95 106.90
CA SER A 45 -129.44 -162.96 105.86
C SER A 45 -128.16 -162.16 106.16
N LEU A 46 -127.49 -161.62 105.14
CA LEU A 46 -126.29 -160.78 105.31
C LEU A 46 -126.50 -159.64 106.33
N GLN A 47 -127.68 -159.01 106.32
CA GLN A 47 -128.07 -157.98 107.30
C GLN A 47 -128.29 -158.56 108.71
N THR A 48 -128.82 -159.78 108.83
CA THR A 48 -128.94 -160.50 110.11
C THR A 48 -127.57 -160.84 110.70
N CYS A 49 -126.64 -161.33 109.86
CA CYS A 49 -125.26 -161.59 110.24
C CYS A 49 -124.55 -160.31 110.71
N GLY A 50 -124.72 -159.19 109.99
CA GLY A 50 -124.22 -157.88 110.38
C GLY A 50 -124.82 -157.33 111.68
N ALA A 51 -126.13 -157.54 111.90
CA ALA A 51 -126.79 -157.12 113.14
C ALA A 51 -126.34 -157.95 114.34
N LEU A 52 -126.27 -159.29 114.21
CA LEU A 52 -125.73 -160.18 115.24
C LEU A 52 -124.26 -159.88 115.54
N GLY A 53 -123.44 -159.67 114.50
CA GLY A 53 -122.04 -159.27 114.65
C GLY A 53 -121.87 -157.99 115.45
N ARG A 54 -122.67 -156.94 115.17
CA ARG A 54 -122.63 -155.68 115.94
C ARG A 54 -123.22 -155.80 117.35
N LEU A 55 -124.06 -156.80 117.61
CA LEU A 55 -124.73 -157.03 118.89
C LEU A 55 -123.85 -157.82 119.87
N LEU A 56 -123.06 -158.78 119.38
CA LEU A 56 -122.24 -159.68 120.19
C LEU A 56 -121.26 -159.00 121.17
N PRO A 57 -120.54 -157.91 120.81
CA PRO A 57 -119.63 -157.23 121.74
C PRO A 57 -120.32 -156.65 123.00
N GLY A 58 -121.63 -156.36 122.92
CA GLY A 58 -122.40 -155.70 123.96
C GLY A 58 -122.92 -156.63 125.06
N ALA A 59 -122.03 -157.15 125.92
CA ALA A 59 -122.39 -157.93 127.11
C ALA A 59 -123.41 -159.06 126.84
N ALA A 60 -123.16 -159.88 125.81
CA ALA A 60 -124.07 -160.94 125.39
C ALA A 60 -124.34 -161.93 126.53
N PRO A 61 -125.62 -162.20 126.88
CA PRO A 61 -125.98 -162.93 128.09
C PRO A 61 -125.76 -164.46 127.99
N PHE A 62 -125.24 -164.97 126.87
CA PHE A 62 -125.07 -166.39 126.56
C PHE A 62 -123.60 -166.73 126.26
N ALA A 63 -123.21 -167.97 126.61
CA ALA A 63 -121.80 -168.40 126.60
C ALA A 63 -121.42 -169.32 125.41
N ALA A 64 -122.36 -169.65 124.53
CA ALA A 64 -122.13 -170.48 123.35
C ALA A 64 -123.10 -170.09 122.23
N LEU A 65 -122.62 -170.16 120.98
CA LEU A 65 -123.36 -169.81 119.76
C LEU A 65 -123.27 -170.98 118.77
N LEU A 66 -124.38 -171.44 118.21
CA LEU A 66 -124.39 -172.44 117.13
C LEU A 66 -124.83 -171.82 115.80
N LEU A 67 -124.09 -172.13 114.72
CA LEU A 67 -124.30 -171.62 113.37
C LEU A 67 -124.29 -172.72 112.28
N GLY A 68 -124.55 -173.98 112.67
CA GLY A 68 -124.68 -175.08 111.72
C GLY A 68 -125.78 -174.80 110.69
N ASP A 69 -125.48 -175.05 109.42
CA ASP A 69 -126.43 -175.02 108.29
C ASP A 69 -127.12 -173.63 108.10
N CYS A 70 -126.49 -172.55 108.56
CA CYS A 70 -127.06 -171.19 108.55
C CYS A 70 -127.06 -170.46 107.19
N GLY A 71 -126.67 -171.11 106.09
CA GLY A 71 -126.69 -170.52 104.74
C GLY A 71 -125.82 -169.26 104.57
N LEU A 72 -124.73 -169.16 105.33
CA LEU A 72 -123.92 -167.93 105.44
C LEU A 72 -123.11 -167.66 104.17
N SER A 73 -123.28 -166.48 103.57
CA SER A 73 -122.37 -165.98 102.54
C SER A 73 -121.02 -165.56 103.15
N GLU A 74 -119.95 -165.56 102.35
CA GLU A 74 -118.58 -165.20 102.79
C GLU A 74 -118.54 -163.88 103.58
N GLU A 75 -119.19 -162.84 103.06
CA GLU A 75 -119.26 -161.53 103.71
C GLU A 75 -120.13 -161.53 104.98
N GLY A 76 -121.12 -162.42 105.06
CA GLY A 76 -121.90 -162.68 106.28
C GLY A 76 -121.08 -163.37 107.35
N VAL A 77 -120.21 -164.32 106.97
CA VAL A 77 -119.25 -164.96 107.87
C VAL A 77 -118.25 -163.93 108.40
N LYS A 78 -117.67 -163.07 107.55
CA LYS A 78 -116.77 -161.98 107.99
C LYS A 78 -117.44 -161.07 109.03
N LEU A 79 -118.69 -160.66 108.79
CA LEU A 79 -119.42 -159.77 109.70
C LEU A 79 -119.75 -160.41 111.05
N LEU A 80 -120.07 -161.71 111.10
CA LEU A 80 -120.26 -162.44 112.35
C LEU A 80 -118.94 -162.63 113.11
N LEU A 81 -117.86 -163.00 112.41
CA LEU A 81 -116.54 -163.18 113.02
C LEU A 81 -115.98 -161.87 113.59
N HIS A 82 -116.12 -160.74 112.87
CA HIS A 82 -115.72 -159.42 113.38
C HIS A 82 -116.46 -159.05 114.68
N GLY A 83 -117.70 -159.52 114.86
CA GLY A 83 -118.44 -159.36 116.10
C GLY A 83 -117.93 -160.23 117.26
N LEU A 84 -117.56 -161.48 116.94
CA LEU A 84 -117.01 -162.43 117.91
C LEU A 84 -115.60 -162.02 118.39
N CYS A 85 -114.78 -161.42 117.53
CA CYS A 85 -113.45 -160.92 117.88
C CYS A 85 -113.42 -159.83 118.97
N SER A 86 -114.57 -159.22 119.30
CA SER A 86 -114.71 -158.23 120.38
C SER A 86 -115.65 -158.70 121.50
N ASN A 87 -116.01 -159.98 121.55
CA ASN A 87 -116.85 -160.57 122.58
C ASN A 87 -116.00 -161.41 123.57
N THR A 88 -116.20 -161.21 124.87
CA THR A 88 -115.47 -161.91 125.96
C THR A 88 -116.31 -162.96 126.68
N THR A 89 -117.55 -163.22 126.26
CA THR A 89 -118.52 -164.09 126.95
C THR A 89 -118.79 -165.43 126.26
N VAL A 90 -118.69 -165.49 124.92
CA VAL A 90 -118.92 -166.69 124.10
C VAL A 90 -117.64 -167.54 124.04
N LYS A 91 -117.78 -168.85 124.31
CA LYS A 91 -116.66 -169.81 124.43
C LYS A 91 -116.80 -171.06 123.55
N SER A 92 -117.74 -171.08 122.59
CA SER A 92 -118.01 -172.24 121.72
C SER A 92 -118.78 -171.82 120.45
N LEU A 93 -118.43 -172.41 119.29
CA LEU A 93 -118.90 -172.10 117.92
C LEU A 93 -118.85 -173.36 117.01
N ASP A 94 -119.71 -173.48 115.98
CA ASP A 94 -119.86 -174.66 115.09
C ASP A 94 -120.46 -174.31 113.68
N LEU A 95 -120.01 -174.94 112.57
CA LEU A 95 -120.25 -174.58 111.14
C LEU A 95 -120.01 -175.74 110.10
N LYS A 96 -120.86 -175.93 109.06
CA LYS A 96 -120.72 -176.89 107.89
C LYS A 96 -121.60 -176.52 106.65
N PHE A 97 -121.30 -176.99 105.41
CA PHE A 97 -122.15 -177.75 104.42
C PHE A 97 -121.66 -177.83 102.93
N LEU A 98 -122.43 -178.51 102.03
CA LEU A 98 -122.21 -178.84 100.60
C LEU A 98 -123.34 -178.20 99.67
N ASP A 99 -123.80 -178.61 98.46
CA ASP A 99 -123.71 -179.83 97.60
C ASP A 99 -124.25 -179.61 96.13
N PHE A 100 -124.43 -180.70 95.32
CA PHE A 100 -125.13 -180.90 94.01
C PHE A 100 -124.32 -180.77 92.68
N MET A 101 -124.19 -181.89 91.93
CA MET A 101 -123.39 -182.00 90.69
C MET A 101 -123.79 -183.25 89.86
N ASP A 102 -124.28 -183.09 88.60
CA ASP A 102 -124.19 -184.12 87.52
C ASP A 102 -124.88 -183.73 86.18
N THR A 103 -125.85 -182.80 86.17
CA THR A 103 -126.49 -182.31 84.93
C THR A 103 -125.60 -181.42 84.05
N VAL A 104 -124.29 -181.42 84.31
CA VAL A 104 -123.32 -180.40 83.87
C VAL A 104 -122.76 -180.68 82.47
N ASP A 105 -122.61 -181.94 82.08
CA ASP A 105 -121.74 -182.28 80.93
C ASP A 105 -122.36 -182.03 79.56
N LYS A 106 -123.68 -181.81 79.46
CA LYS A 106 -124.33 -181.39 78.20
C LYS A 106 -124.32 -179.87 77.93
N GLN A 107 -123.92 -179.02 78.88
CA GLN A 107 -123.81 -177.57 78.65
C GLN A 107 -122.37 -177.03 78.58
N LYS A 108 -121.36 -177.83 78.97
CA LYS A 108 -119.94 -177.44 78.83
C LYS A 108 -119.52 -177.21 77.37
N GLU A 109 -120.02 -178.00 76.44
CA GLU A 109 -119.49 -178.05 75.06
C GLU A 109 -119.97 -176.89 74.16
N GLU A 110 -121.14 -176.30 74.43
CA GLU A 110 -121.59 -175.09 73.71
C GLU A 110 -120.88 -173.82 74.22
N LYS A 111 -120.66 -173.70 75.54
CA LYS A 111 -120.01 -172.52 76.13
C LYS A 111 -118.62 -172.27 75.53
N ALA A 112 -117.83 -173.33 75.35
CA ALA A 112 -116.46 -173.27 74.83
C ALA A 112 -116.35 -172.75 73.37
N LYS A 113 -117.45 -172.71 72.61
CA LYS A 113 -117.47 -172.12 71.25
C LYS A 113 -117.75 -170.61 71.28
N SER A 114 -118.49 -170.11 72.26
CA SER A 114 -118.82 -168.68 72.38
C SER A 114 -117.61 -167.83 72.77
N GLU A 115 -116.84 -168.27 73.78
CA GLU A 115 -115.71 -167.53 74.35
C GLU A 115 -114.55 -167.30 73.36
N ARG A 116 -114.45 -168.11 72.29
CA ARG A 116 -113.44 -167.92 71.22
C ARG A 116 -113.79 -166.79 70.24
N VAL A 117 -115.07 -166.48 70.06
CA VAL A 117 -115.53 -165.49 69.07
C VAL A 117 -115.50 -164.06 69.65
N SER A 118 -115.73 -163.91 70.96
CA SER A 118 -115.64 -162.60 71.63
C SER A 118 -114.20 -162.08 71.70
N ALA A 119 -113.23 -162.92 72.04
CA ALA A 119 -111.82 -162.53 72.19
C ALA A 119 -111.22 -161.96 70.90
N ALA A 120 -111.46 -162.61 69.75
CA ALA A 120 -110.94 -162.17 68.46
C ALA A 120 -111.42 -160.76 68.07
N ARG A 121 -112.66 -160.41 68.43
CA ARG A 121 -113.28 -159.12 68.07
C ARG A 121 -112.76 -157.94 68.91
N VAL A 122 -112.16 -158.20 70.08
CA VAL A 122 -111.51 -157.16 70.88
C VAL A 122 -110.12 -156.82 70.34
N SER A 123 -109.33 -157.81 69.89
CA SER A 123 -108.00 -157.59 69.30
C SER A 123 -108.05 -156.65 68.09
N GLN A 124 -108.99 -156.89 67.17
CA GLN A 124 -109.16 -156.06 65.97
C GLN A 124 -109.54 -154.60 66.26
N LEU A 125 -110.17 -154.31 67.40
CA LEU A 125 -110.50 -152.94 67.80
C LEU A 125 -109.32 -152.23 68.48
N GLN A 126 -108.40 -152.97 69.11
CA GLN A 126 -107.17 -152.42 69.66
C GLN A 126 -106.20 -152.05 68.53
N GLU A 127 -105.98 -152.96 67.57
CA GLU A 127 -105.13 -152.75 66.39
C GLU A 127 -105.53 -151.48 65.62
N ALA A 128 -106.83 -151.30 65.35
CA ALA A 128 -107.35 -150.11 64.68
C ALA A 128 -107.17 -148.80 65.47
N LEU A 129 -107.13 -148.85 66.81
CA LEU A 129 -106.89 -147.67 67.65
C LEU A 129 -105.41 -147.25 67.62
N ASP A 130 -104.50 -148.21 67.69
CA ASP A 130 -103.07 -147.97 67.64
C ASP A 130 -102.61 -147.50 66.24
N GLU A 131 -103.24 -147.98 65.17
CA GLU A 131 -103.08 -147.43 63.81
C GLU A 131 -103.50 -145.95 63.73
N GLN A 132 -104.67 -145.58 64.28
CA GLN A 132 -105.12 -144.18 64.30
C GLN A 132 -104.18 -143.28 65.10
N HIS A 133 -103.63 -143.77 66.23
CA HIS A 133 -102.63 -143.04 67.01
C HIS A 133 -101.32 -142.84 66.23
N SER A 134 -100.89 -143.85 65.47
CA SER A 134 -99.72 -143.78 64.58
C SER A 134 -99.92 -142.77 63.44
N ILE A 135 -101.09 -142.80 62.79
CA ILE A 135 -101.47 -141.85 61.74
C ILE A 135 -101.49 -140.41 62.27
N MET A 136 -102.08 -140.17 63.44
CA MET A 136 -102.13 -138.84 64.06
C MET A 136 -100.72 -138.31 64.41
N ASN A 137 -99.84 -139.16 64.92
CA ASN A 137 -98.43 -138.79 65.16
C ASN A 137 -97.68 -138.49 63.85
N SER A 138 -97.91 -139.26 62.78
CA SER A 138 -97.34 -139.04 61.45
C SER A 138 -97.81 -137.72 60.82
N LEU A 139 -99.10 -137.39 60.95
CA LEU A 139 -99.67 -136.12 60.49
C LEU A 139 -99.12 -134.93 61.30
N LYS A 140 -98.96 -135.07 62.61
CA LYS A 140 -98.36 -134.03 63.47
C LYS A 140 -96.90 -133.73 63.06
N ALA A 141 -96.11 -134.77 62.80
CA ALA A 141 -94.73 -134.59 62.32
C ALA A 141 -94.69 -133.92 60.94
N LYS A 142 -95.58 -134.31 60.01
CA LYS A 142 -95.70 -133.66 58.69
C LYS A 142 -96.08 -132.18 58.80
N LEU A 143 -97.05 -131.85 59.67
CA LEU A 143 -97.46 -130.47 59.93
C LEU A 143 -96.27 -129.63 60.41
N GLN A 144 -95.55 -130.09 61.43
CA GLN A 144 -94.36 -129.41 61.95
C GLN A 144 -93.26 -129.23 60.90
N MET A 145 -93.05 -130.21 60.01
CA MET A 145 -92.12 -130.06 58.88
C MET A 145 -92.61 -129.01 57.86
N THR A 146 -93.91 -128.93 57.57
CA THR A 146 -94.46 -127.91 56.67
C THR A 146 -94.46 -126.51 57.29
N GLU A 147 -94.69 -126.39 58.60
CA GLU A 147 -94.59 -125.13 59.35
C GLU A 147 -93.15 -124.61 59.37
N ALA A 148 -92.16 -125.48 59.62
CA ALA A 148 -90.74 -125.13 59.55
C ALA A 148 -90.31 -124.75 58.11
N ALA A 149 -90.80 -125.45 57.09
CA ALA A 149 -90.54 -125.11 55.69
C ALA A 149 -91.19 -123.78 55.28
N LEU A 150 -92.39 -123.47 55.79
CA LEU A 150 -93.06 -122.19 55.58
C LEU A 150 -92.28 -121.05 56.23
N ALA A 151 -91.89 -121.17 57.50
CA ALA A 151 -91.10 -120.16 58.19
C ALA A 151 -89.75 -119.89 57.51
N LEU A 152 -89.07 -120.93 57.01
CA LEU A 152 -87.86 -120.78 56.18
C LEU A 152 -88.13 -120.09 54.83
N SER A 153 -89.30 -120.32 54.23
CA SER A 153 -89.72 -119.65 53.00
C SER A 153 -90.04 -118.17 53.25
N GLU A 154 -90.74 -117.85 54.34
CA GLU A 154 -91.07 -116.48 54.76
C GLU A 154 -89.79 -115.70 55.10
N GLN A 155 -88.86 -116.29 55.85
CA GLN A 155 -87.54 -115.69 56.12
C GLN A 155 -86.76 -115.47 54.81
N LYS A 156 -86.79 -116.43 53.88
CA LYS A 156 -86.13 -116.27 52.57
C LYS A 156 -86.75 -115.15 51.73
N VAL A 157 -88.08 -115.00 51.74
CA VAL A 157 -88.78 -113.89 51.08
C VAL A 157 -88.43 -112.55 51.73
N HIS A 158 -88.34 -112.50 53.06
CA HIS A 158 -87.92 -111.31 53.80
C HIS A 158 -86.50 -110.88 53.43
N ASN A 159 -85.51 -111.78 53.56
CA ASN A 159 -84.11 -111.51 53.23
C ASN A 159 -83.91 -111.10 51.76
N LEU A 160 -84.67 -111.69 50.82
CA LEU A 160 -84.65 -111.29 49.40
C LEU A 160 -85.32 -109.92 49.18
N GLY A 161 -86.34 -109.57 49.96
CA GLY A 161 -86.97 -108.26 49.96
C GLY A 161 -86.03 -107.16 50.47
N GLU A 162 -85.30 -107.42 51.56
CA GLU A 162 -84.26 -106.52 52.07
C GLU A 162 -83.15 -106.30 51.02
N LEU A 163 -82.61 -107.39 50.45
CA LEU A 163 -81.57 -107.31 49.42
C LEU A 163 -82.04 -106.56 48.16
N LEU A 164 -83.29 -106.78 47.73
CA LEU A 164 -83.89 -106.05 46.61
C LEU A 164 -84.08 -104.56 46.91
N ASN A 165 -84.42 -104.20 48.15
CA ASN A 165 -84.56 -102.81 48.56
C ASN A 165 -83.21 -102.11 48.68
N ALA A 166 -82.19 -102.79 49.22
CA ALA A 166 -80.80 -102.30 49.23
C ALA A 166 -80.29 -102.06 47.80
N MET A 167 -80.40 -103.04 46.91
CA MET A 167 -80.03 -102.91 45.50
C MET A 167 -80.76 -101.76 44.78
N LYS A 168 -82.04 -101.53 45.07
CA LYS A 168 -82.78 -100.38 44.53
C LYS A 168 -82.25 -99.06 45.07
N GLN A 169 -81.98 -98.97 46.37
CA GLN A 169 -81.48 -97.76 47.01
C GLN A 169 -80.06 -97.41 46.51
N GLU A 170 -79.19 -98.41 46.36
CA GLU A 170 -77.88 -98.29 45.70
C GLU A 170 -78.03 -97.86 44.24
N GLN A 171 -78.91 -98.50 43.46
CA GLN A 171 -79.16 -98.12 42.07
C GLN A 171 -79.64 -96.66 41.95
N THR A 172 -80.52 -96.19 42.85
CA THR A 172 -80.94 -94.78 42.86
C THR A 172 -79.81 -93.83 43.27
N SER A 173 -79.00 -94.19 44.26
CA SER A 173 -77.91 -93.32 44.72
C SER A 173 -76.77 -93.21 43.70
N VAL A 174 -76.47 -94.30 42.99
CA VAL A 174 -75.52 -94.33 41.87
C VAL A 174 -76.05 -93.54 40.68
N ALA A 175 -77.34 -93.69 40.34
CA ALA A 175 -77.97 -92.89 39.28
C ALA A 175 -77.98 -91.39 39.61
N GLU A 176 -78.25 -91.01 40.85
CA GLU A 176 -78.13 -89.62 41.31
C GLU A 176 -76.68 -89.12 41.28
N CYS A 177 -75.71 -89.93 41.71
CA CYS A 177 -74.29 -89.57 41.69
C CYS A 177 -73.83 -89.31 40.26
N HIS A 178 -74.07 -90.24 39.33
CA HIS A 178 -73.73 -90.09 37.91
C HIS A 178 -74.49 -88.94 37.24
N PHE A 179 -75.72 -88.64 37.64
CA PHE A 179 -76.43 -87.46 37.14
C PHE A 179 -75.75 -86.16 37.58
N ARG A 180 -75.36 -86.05 38.86
CA ARG A 180 -74.64 -84.89 39.41
C ARG A 180 -73.24 -84.75 38.78
N GLU A 181 -72.50 -85.84 38.63
CA GLU A 181 -71.21 -85.90 37.94
C GLU A 181 -71.33 -85.43 36.48
N LEU A 182 -72.30 -85.94 35.73
CA LEU A 182 -72.55 -85.55 34.34
C LEU A 182 -72.97 -84.08 34.23
N GLN A 183 -73.75 -83.57 35.18
CA GLN A 183 -74.14 -82.16 35.23
C GLN A 183 -72.93 -81.26 35.56
N GLN A 184 -72.08 -81.66 36.51
CA GLN A 184 -70.84 -80.96 36.83
C GLN A 184 -69.88 -80.96 35.64
N GLN A 185 -69.63 -82.11 35.00
CA GLN A 185 -68.76 -82.20 33.82
C GLN A 185 -69.26 -81.29 32.67
N LYS A 186 -70.58 -81.22 32.44
CA LYS A 186 -71.17 -80.29 31.47
C LYS A 186 -70.95 -78.83 31.85
N GLN A 187 -71.15 -78.46 33.11
CA GLN A 187 -70.90 -77.09 33.57
C GLN A 187 -69.42 -76.73 33.42
N GLU A 188 -68.51 -77.59 33.89
CA GLU A 188 -67.07 -77.34 33.77
C GLU A 188 -66.61 -77.31 32.30
N SER A 189 -67.24 -78.08 31.39
CA SER A 189 -66.94 -77.98 29.95
C SER A 189 -67.40 -76.64 29.38
N ALA A 190 -68.58 -76.16 29.75
CA ALA A 190 -69.09 -74.85 29.33
C ALA A 190 -68.25 -73.70 29.92
N ASP A 191 -67.79 -73.81 31.17
CA ASP A 191 -66.91 -72.84 31.82
C ASP A 191 -65.51 -72.81 31.17
N ARG A 192 -65.00 -73.96 30.70
CA ARG A 192 -63.75 -74.05 29.93
C ARG A 192 -63.91 -73.46 28.53
N GLU A 193 -65.00 -73.80 27.83
CA GLU A 193 -65.32 -73.28 26.51
C GLU A 193 -65.52 -71.76 26.53
N GLY A 194 -66.29 -71.23 27.49
CA GLY A 194 -66.50 -69.80 27.67
C GLY A 194 -65.21 -69.01 27.93
N LYS A 195 -64.26 -69.57 28.71
CA LYS A 195 -62.92 -68.99 28.89
C LYS A 195 -62.13 -68.98 27.59
N LEU A 196 -62.08 -70.10 26.88
CA LEU A 196 -61.37 -70.21 25.59
C LEU A 196 -61.96 -69.27 24.53
N LEU A 197 -63.29 -69.08 24.49
CA LEU A 197 -63.95 -68.12 23.62
C LEU A 197 -63.62 -66.66 23.99
N HIS A 198 -63.53 -66.34 25.28
CA HIS A 198 -63.12 -65.00 25.74
C HIS A 198 -61.66 -64.70 25.40
N ASP A 199 -60.75 -65.64 25.70
CA ASP A 199 -59.32 -65.53 25.36
C ASP A 199 -59.10 -65.40 23.85
N LEU A 200 -59.87 -66.15 23.04
CA LEU A 200 -59.88 -66.06 21.58
C LEU A 200 -60.38 -64.70 21.09
N SER A 201 -61.44 -64.13 21.70
CA SER A 201 -61.92 -62.77 21.38
C SER A 201 -60.83 -61.73 21.64
N ALA A 202 -60.28 -61.71 22.86
CA ALA A 202 -59.23 -60.77 23.25
C ALA A 202 -57.96 -60.91 22.38
N ALA A 203 -57.59 -62.14 22.01
CA ALA A 203 -56.50 -62.39 21.06
C ALA A 203 -56.83 -61.88 19.64
N SER A 204 -58.08 -62.01 19.19
CA SER A 204 -58.52 -61.53 17.88
C SER A 204 -58.54 -59.99 17.80
N GLU A 205 -59.03 -59.32 18.84
CA GLU A 205 -59.05 -57.86 18.99
C GLU A 205 -57.62 -57.31 19.01
N LYS A 206 -56.72 -57.93 19.78
CA LYS A 206 -55.30 -57.57 19.81
C LYS A 206 -54.61 -57.76 18.46
N ASN A 207 -54.95 -58.83 17.72
CA ASN A 207 -54.45 -59.03 16.35
C ASN A 207 -54.98 -57.97 15.37
N LEU A 208 -56.24 -57.55 15.50
CA LEU A 208 -56.82 -56.48 14.68
C LEU A 208 -56.13 -55.13 14.94
N LEU A 209 -55.90 -54.79 16.21
CA LEU A 209 -55.16 -53.58 16.61
C LEU A 209 -53.73 -53.58 16.06
N LEU A 210 -53.00 -54.70 16.17
CA LEU A 210 -51.64 -54.83 15.63
C LEU A 210 -51.61 -54.73 14.10
N ARG A 211 -52.57 -55.34 13.40
CA ARG A 211 -52.70 -55.20 11.92
C ARG A 211 -52.97 -53.76 11.51
N ASN A 212 -53.82 -53.04 12.24
CA ASN A 212 -54.09 -51.63 11.99
C ASN A 212 -52.83 -50.77 12.20
N GLN A 213 -52.07 -51.02 13.28
CA GLN A 213 -50.80 -50.34 13.55
C GLN A 213 -49.74 -50.61 12.48
N VAL A 214 -49.60 -51.87 12.02
CA VAL A 214 -48.71 -52.22 10.91
C VAL A 214 -49.11 -51.47 9.64
N GLY A 215 -50.39 -51.50 9.25
CA GLY A 215 -50.88 -50.76 8.08
C GLY A 215 -50.75 -49.24 8.22
N GLU A 216 -50.77 -48.68 9.42
CA GLU A 216 -50.42 -47.26 9.65
C GLU A 216 -48.94 -46.99 9.43
N LEU A 217 -48.05 -47.85 9.94
CA LEU A 217 -46.61 -47.73 9.77
C LEU A 217 -46.21 -47.90 8.30
N GLU A 218 -46.78 -48.86 7.58
CA GLU A 218 -46.59 -49.05 6.14
C GLU A 218 -46.97 -47.79 5.34
N ARG A 219 -48.12 -47.17 5.65
CA ARG A 219 -48.55 -45.91 5.02
C ARG A 219 -47.58 -44.77 5.36
N LYS A 220 -47.13 -44.65 6.61
CA LYS A 220 -46.16 -43.62 7.06
C LYS A 220 -44.81 -43.80 6.35
N CYS A 221 -44.28 -45.02 6.29
CA CYS A 221 -43.05 -45.37 5.57
C CYS A 221 -43.17 -45.05 4.07
N LYS A 222 -44.30 -45.36 3.44
CA LYS A 222 -44.52 -45.04 2.02
C LYS A 222 -44.54 -43.52 1.76
N VAL A 223 -45.28 -42.75 2.56
CA VAL A 223 -45.29 -41.28 2.46
C VAL A 223 -43.89 -40.70 2.67
N GLN A 224 -43.10 -41.23 3.61
CA GLN A 224 -41.71 -40.83 3.82
C GLN A 224 -40.79 -41.22 2.65
N GLN A 225 -41.03 -42.37 2.02
CA GLN A 225 -40.30 -42.81 0.82
C GLN A 225 -40.59 -41.90 -0.38
N ASP A 226 -41.86 -41.55 -0.59
CA ASP A 226 -42.30 -40.64 -1.66
C ASP A 226 -41.72 -39.23 -1.44
N GLN A 227 -41.73 -38.73 -0.20
CA GLN A 227 -41.06 -37.47 0.19
C GLN A 227 -39.54 -37.51 -0.02
N LEU A 228 -38.87 -38.61 0.35
CA LEU A 228 -37.43 -38.80 0.11
C LEU A 228 -37.09 -38.88 -1.38
N PHE A 229 -38.01 -39.36 -2.23
CA PHE A 229 -37.83 -39.33 -3.67
C PHE A 229 -37.94 -37.90 -4.23
N GLN A 230 -38.98 -37.16 -3.83
CA GLN A 230 -39.18 -35.76 -4.24
C GLN A 230 -37.98 -34.89 -3.85
N VAL A 231 -37.55 -34.93 -2.58
CA VAL A 231 -36.40 -34.14 -2.11
C VAL A 231 -35.10 -34.50 -2.84
N LYS A 232 -34.91 -35.76 -3.26
CA LYS A 232 -33.77 -36.16 -4.10
C LYS A 232 -33.86 -35.60 -5.52
N GLN A 233 -35.07 -35.56 -6.10
CA GLN A 233 -35.31 -34.95 -7.42
C GLN A 233 -35.09 -33.43 -7.39
N ASP A 234 -35.60 -32.75 -6.36
CA ASP A 234 -35.43 -31.32 -6.15
C ASP A 234 -33.95 -30.96 -5.93
N LEU A 235 -33.23 -31.75 -5.11
CA LEU A 235 -31.79 -31.59 -4.88
C LEU A 235 -30.98 -31.82 -6.17
N ALA A 236 -31.31 -32.83 -6.97
CA ALA A 236 -30.64 -33.08 -8.25
C ALA A 236 -30.86 -31.92 -9.25
N THR A 237 -32.09 -31.41 -9.30
CA THR A 237 -32.50 -30.33 -10.21
C THR A 237 -31.81 -29.01 -9.83
N THR A 238 -31.90 -28.61 -8.56
CA THR A 238 -31.22 -27.41 -8.04
C THR A 238 -29.69 -27.50 -8.14
N THR A 239 -29.10 -28.69 -7.95
CA THR A 239 -27.67 -28.92 -8.18
C THR A 239 -27.28 -28.73 -9.64
N ALA A 240 -28.11 -29.18 -10.60
CA ALA A 240 -27.87 -28.99 -12.03
C ALA A 240 -27.99 -27.51 -12.42
N GLU A 241 -29.02 -26.81 -11.91
CA GLU A 241 -29.18 -25.36 -12.11
C GLU A 241 -28.00 -24.56 -11.56
N LEU A 242 -27.55 -24.85 -10.34
CA LEU A 242 -26.41 -24.14 -9.73
C LEU A 242 -25.12 -24.35 -10.52
N LYS A 243 -24.87 -25.56 -11.03
CA LYS A 243 -23.74 -25.83 -11.94
C LYS A 243 -23.85 -25.04 -13.25
N LEU A 244 -25.03 -24.98 -13.87
CA LEU A 244 -25.25 -24.20 -15.09
C LEU A 244 -25.04 -22.69 -14.84
N ARG A 245 -25.57 -22.15 -13.74
CA ARG A 245 -25.37 -20.75 -13.34
C ARG A 245 -23.90 -20.42 -13.05
N ALA A 246 -23.14 -21.36 -12.48
CA ALA A 246 -21.70 -21.20 -12.24
C ALA A 246 -20.92 -21.12 -13.56
N VAL A 247 -21.12 -22.07 -14.48
CA VAL A 247 -20.48 -22.04 -15.81
C VAL A 247 -20.82 -20.76 -16.57
N GLN A 248 -22.09 -20.32 -16.56
CA GLN A 248 -22.49 -19.05 -17.19
C GLN A 248 -21.86 -17.81 -16.54
N ALA A 249 -21.51 -17.86 -15.24
CA ALA A 249 -20.80 -16.78 -14.58
C ALA A 249 -19.30 -16.78 -14.93
N GLU A 250 -18.68 -17.96 -15.01
CA GLU A 250 -17.30 -18.16 -15.48
C GLU A 250 -17.13 -17.70 -16.93
N GLU A 251 -18.03 -18.07 -17.84
CA GLU A 251 -18.04 -17.62 -19.25
C GLU A 251 -18.10 -16.09 -19.37
N ARG A 252 -18.96 -15.43 -18.58
CA ARG A 252 -19.06 -13.95 -18.55
C ARG A 252 -17.78 -13.31 -18.03
N LEU A 253 -17.23 -13.83 -16.94
CA LEU A 253 -15.96 -13.38 -16.39
C LEU A 253 -14.82 -13.55 -17.41
N GLU A 254 -14.79 -14.66 -18.13
CA GLU A 254 -13.78 -14.95 -19.15
C GLU A 254 -13.91 -14.05 -20.38
N MET A 255 -15.14 -13.68 -20.78
CA MET A 255 -15.39 -12.66 -21.81
C MET A 255 -14.92 -11.26 -21.37
N GLU A 256 -15.21 -10.83 -20.14
CA GLU A 256 -14.74 -9.53 -19.65
C GLU A 256 -13.22 -9.48 -19.47
N LYS A 257 -12.57 -10.54 -18.96
CA LYS A 257 -11.09 -10.64 -18.95
C LYS A 257 -10.50 -10.39 -20.35
N ARG A 258 -11.08 -10.98 -21.40
CA ARG A 258 -10.63 -10.80 -22.79
C ARG A 258 -10.85 -9.37 -23.28
N ARG A 259 -11.97 -8.73 -22.94
CA ARG A 259 -12.25 -7.32 -23.26
C ARG A 259 -11.28 -6.37 -22.56
N PHE A 260 -11.06 -6.54 -21.26
CA PHE A 260 -10.09 -5.74 -20.51
C PHE A 260 -8.67 -5.92 -21.05
N LYS A 261 -8.28 -7.16 -21.38
CA LYS A 261 -6.97 -7.42 -22.00
C LYS A 261 -6.83 -6.68 -23.34
N GLN A 262 -7.79 -6.82 -24.25
CA GLN A 262 -7.77 -6.11 -25.55
C GLN A 262 -7.69 -4.60 -25.35
N SER A 263 -8.50 -4.03 -24.45
CA SER A 263 -8.49 -2.59 -24.16
C SER A 263 -7.17 -2.08 -23.58
N LEU A 264 -6.38 -2.93 -22.90
CA LEU A 264 -5.04 -2.59 -22.42
C LEU A 264 -4.01 -2.66 -23.55
N GLU A 265 -4.07 -3.70 -24.40
CA GLU A 265 -3.21 -3.84 -25.58
C GLU A 265 -3.46 -2.70 -26.59
N ASP A 266 -4.73 -2.30 -26.79
CA ASP A 266 -5.12 -1.17 -27.63
C ASP A 266 -4.56 0.16 -27.08
N MET A 267 -4.75 0.43 -25.78
CA MET A 267 -4.24 1.62 -25.09
C MET A 267 -2.71 1.71 -25.15
N GLU A 268 -2.01 0.60 -24.90
CA GLU A 268 -0.55 0.55 -24.99
C GLU A 268 -0.08 0.78 -26.43
N SER A 269 -0.79 0.23 -27.44
CA SER A 269 -0.50 0.51 -28.85
C SER A 269 -0.69 1.98 -29.23
N LEU A 270 -1.62 2.70 -28.59
CA LEU A 270 -1.81 4.13 -28.81
C LEU A 270 -0.71 4.93 -28.14
N ARG A 271 -0.41 4.66 -26.85
CA ARG A 271 0.67 5.30 -26.10
C ARG A 271 2.03 5.16 -26.80
N VAL A 272 2.33 3.99 -27.38
CA VAL A 272 3.56 3.78 -28.18
C VAL A 272 3.59 4.70 -29.40
N LYS A 273 2.51 4.76 -30.19
CA LYS A 273 2.42 5.64 -31.38
C LYS A 273 2.55 7.12 -31.02
N GLU A 274 1.97 7.54 -29.89
CA GLU A 274 2.07 8.91 -29.37
C GLU A 274 3.52 9.26 -28.97
N VAL A 275 4.19 8.35 -28.24
CA VAL A 275 5.62 8.50 -27.87
C VAL A 275 6.52 8.50 -29.11
N ASP A 276 6.31 7.59 -30.07
CA ASP A 276 7.06 7.55 -31.32
C ASP A 276 6.90 8.86 -32.11
N HIS A 277 5.68 9.39 -32.21
CA HIS A 277 5.40 10.65 -32.90
C HIS A 277 6.03 11.85 -32.20
N MET A 278 5.96 11.93 -30.86
CA MET A 278 6.63 12.96 -30.08
C MET A 278 8.15 12.90 -30.23
N THR A 279 8.76 11.71 -30.18
CA THR A 279 10.20 11.52 -30.38
C THR A 279 10.62 11.97 -31.78
N GLN A 280 9.91 11.54 -32.84
CA GLN A 280 10.17 11.97 -34.22
C GLN A 280 10.06 13.49 -34.39
N HIS A 281 9.08 14.13 -33.75
CA HIS A 281 8.92 15.59 -33.77
C HIS A 281 10.10 16.29 -33.05
N ILE A 282 10.48 15.82 -31.87
CA ILE A 282 11.62 16.36 -31.11
C ILE A 282 12.89 16.24 -31.94
N GLU A 283 13.25 15.06 -32.42
CA GLU A 283 14.44 14.86 -33.26
C GLU A 283 14.44 15.74 -34.52
N ALA A 284 13.29 15.89 -35.19
CA ALA A 284 13.18 16.75 -36.36
C ALA A 284 13.40 18.24 -36.01
N SER A 285 12.91 18.68 -34.86
CA SER A 285 13.14 20.05 -34.35
C SER A 285 14.60 20.27 -33.93
N GLU A 286 15.23 19.28 -33.29
CA GLU A 286 16.65 19.31 -32.90
C GLU A 286 17.55 19.35 -34.13
N ARG A 287 17.31 18.48 -35.13
CA ARG A 287 18.02 18.49 -36.42
C ARG A 287 17.90 19.84 -37.12
N SER A 288 16.71 20.43 -37.18
CA SER A 288 16.47 21.77 -37.75
C SER A 288 17.22 22.89 -37.00
N MET A 289 17.30 22.80 -35.68
CA MET A 289 18.05 23.76 -34.85
C MET A 289 19.57 23.56 -34.98
N GLN A 290 20.07 22.33 -35.10
CA GLN A 290 21.48 22.02 -35.40
C GLN A 290 21.89 22.57 -36.78
N ASP A 291 21.08 22.33 -37.82
CA ASP A 291 21.22 22.91 -39.15
C ASP A 291 21.34 24.44 -39.10
N ARG A 292 20.50 25.09 -38.28
CA ARG A 292 20.51 26.54 -38.10
C ARG A 292 21.77 27.02 -37.37
N ILE A 293 22.24 26.30 -36.35
CA ILE A 293 23.47 26.62 -35.64
C ILE A 293 24.67 26.54 -36.58
N GLN A 294 24.83 25.43 -37.33
CA GLN A 294 25.94 25.25 -38.28
C GLN A 294 25.99 26.35 -39.35
N ARG A 295 24.82 26.78 -39.87
CA ARG A 295 24.73 27.92 -40.80
C ARG A 295 25.19 29.23 -40.15
N LEU A 296 24.76 29.50 -38.91
CA LEU A 296 25.16 30.70 -38.16
C LEU A 296 26.65 30.68 -37.80
N GLU A 297 27.23 29.54 -37.46
CA GLU A 297 28.67 29.38 -37.22
C GLU A 297 29.47 29.58 -38.50
N THR A 298 28.99 29.07 -39.64
CA THR A 298 29.62 29.30 -40.96
C THR A 298 29.65 30.80 -41.31
N ILE A 299 28.53 31.50 -41.11
CA ILE A 299 28.44 32.96 -41.32
C ILE A 299 29.29 33.73 -40.31
N ARG A 300 29.40 33.27 -39.05
CA ARG A 300 30.28 33.89 -38.05
C ARG A 300 31.73 33.81 -38.49
N ILE A 301 32.18 32.65 -38.95
CA ILE A 301 33.56 32.43 -39.40
C ILE A 301 33.88 33.31 -40.62
N SER A 302 33.00 33.38 -41.63
CA SER A 302 33.25 34.24 -42.81
C SER A 302 33.31 35.73 -42.44
N LEU A 303 32.45 36.20 -41.53
CA LEU A 303 32.49 37.57 -41.02
C LEU A 303 33.72 37.85 -40.12
N GLU A 304 34.19 36.85 -39.36
CA GLU A 304 35.45 36.91 -38.60
C GLU A 304 36.66 37.04 -39.54
N GLU A 305 36.66 36.33 -40.67
CA GLU A 305 37.68 36.42 -41.73
C GLU A 305 37.62 37.76 -42.49
N GLU A 306 36.45 38.20 -42.96
CA GLU A 306 36.25 39.50 -43.62
C GLU A 306 36.70 40.65 -42.71
N LEU A 307 36.31 40.63 -41.43
CA LEU A 307 36.72 41.64 -40.45
C LEU A 307 38.24 41.63 -40.20
N SER A 308 38.89 40.46 -40.28
CA SER A 308 40.35 40.33 -40.19
C SER A 308 41.03 40.95 -41.40
N GLN A 309 40.54 40.66 -42.62
CA GLN A 309 41.05 41.22 -43.87
C GLN A 309 40.91 42.75 -43.93
N VAL A 310 39.74 43.29 -43.57
CA VAL A 310 39.48 44.74 -43.54
C VAL A 310 40.37 45.44 -42.50
N LYS A 311 40.59 44.84 -41.32
CA LYS A 311 41.55 45.37 -40.33
C LYS A 311 42.98 45.39 -40.85
N ALA A 312 43.41 44.34 -41.56
CA ALA A 312 44.75 44.28 -42.15
C ALA A 312 44.93 45.33 -43.26
N ALA A 313 43.93 45.50 -44.14
CA ALA A 313 43.92 46.52 -45.17
C ALA A 313 44.00 47.94 -44.58
N ALA A 314 43.12 48.28 -43.63
CA ALA A 314 43.11 49.59 -42.98
C ALA A 314 44.41 49.92 -42.22
N LEU A 315 45.10 48.91 -41.67
CA LEU A 315 46.43 49.09 -41.06
C LEU A 315 47.52 49.34 -42.12
N ALA A 316 47.45 48.67 -43.27
CA ALA A 316 48.38 48.89 -44.38
C ALA A 316 48.20 50.27 -45.03
N GLU A 317 46.96 50.67 -45.31
CA GLU A 317 46.61 52.01 -45.83
C GLU A 317 47.08 53.11 -44.86
N ARG A 318 46.86 52.94 -43.55
CA ARG A 318 47.34 53.90 -42.55
C ARG A 318 48.87 53.97 -42.53
N GLY A 319 49.57 52.84 -42.64
CA GLY A 319 51.03 52.81 -42.73
C GLY A 319 51.57 53.52 -43.98
N GLN A 320 50.92 53.34 -45.13
CA GLN A 320 51.26 54.05 -46.37
C GLN A 320 51.04 55.56 -46.23
N ALA A 321 49.89 55.98 -45.68
CA ALA A 321 49.60 57.39 -45.44
C ALA A 321 50.56 58.03 -44.40
N GLU A 322 50.98 57.29 -43.37
CA GLU A 322 52.02 57.72 -42.42
C GLU A 322 53.39 57.89 -43.11
N GLU A 323 53.75 57.00 -44.04
CA GLU A 323 54.99 57.08 -44.82
C GLU A 323 54.98 58.24 -45.83
N GLU A 324 53.87 58.45 -46.54
CA GLU A 324 53.68 59.59 -47.45
C GLU A 324 53.69 60.93 -46.71
N LEU A 325 53.02 61.00 -45.55
CA LEU A 325 53.06 62.18 -44.66
C LEU A 325 54.49 62.46 -44.18
N LEU A 326 55.28 61.42 -43.88
CA LEU A 326 56.68 61.57 -43.50
C LEU A 326 57.52 62.11 -44.68
N LYS A 327 57.39 61.52 -45.87
CA LYS A 327 58.06 61.97 -47.10
C LYS A 327 57.75 63.43 -47.41
N ALA A 328 56.47 63.81 -47.40
CA ALA A 328 56.02 65.18 -47.62
C ALA A 328 56.58 66.15 -46.57
N ARG A 329 56.61 65.76 -45.29
CA ARG A 329 57.22 66.56 -44.21
C ARG A 329 58.74 66.71 -44.36
N THR A 330 59.45 65.68 -44.81
CA THR A 330 60.90 65.79 -45.08
C THR A 330 61.18 66.66 -46.31
N GLN A 331 60.39 66.52 -47.37
CA GLN A 331 60.51 67.34 -48.58
C GLN A 331 60.24 68.82 -48.29
N ALA A 332 59.13 69.14 -47.60
CA ALA A 332 58.81 70.52 -47.23
C ALA A 332 59.87 71.15 -46.32
N ARG A 333 60.48 70.38 -45.39
CA ARG A 333 61.61 70.87 -44.58
C ARG A 333 62.85 71.16 -45.43
N LEU A 334 63.17 70.32 -46.41
CA LEU A 334 64.30 70.53 -47.32
C LEU A 334 64.07 71.77 -48.20
N GLU A 335 62.86 71.96 -48.72
CA GLU A 335 62.50 73.15 -49.50
C GLU A 335 62.57 74.44 -48.67
N GLU A 336 62.05 74.43 -47.44
CA GLU A 336 62.18 75.59 -46.54
C GLU A 336 63.63 75.87 -46.16
N GLN A 337 64.45 74.84 -45.92
CA GLN A 337 65.88 75.02 -45.69
C GLN A 337 66.58 75.64 -46.91
N GLN A 338 66.31 75.16 -48.13
CA GLN A 338 66.86 75.73 -49.36
C GLN A 338 66.40 77.17 -49.61
N ARG A 339 65.14 77.50 -49.25
CA ARG A 339 64.61 78.88 -49.30
C ARG A 339 65.33 79.79 -48.30
N LEU A 340 65.60 79.30 -47.09
CA LEU A 340 66.36 80.04 -46.07
C LEU A 340 67.81 80.26 -46.53
N GLU A 341 68.53 79.22 -46.96
CA GLU A 341 69.91 79.31 -47.48
C GLU A 341 70.01 80.32 -48.65
N HIS A 342 69.05 80.30 -49.59
CA HIS A 342 68.99 81.27 -50.68
C HIS A 342 68.69 82.70 -50.22
N LEU A 343 67.81 82.88 -49.24
CA LEU A 343 67.51 84.20 -48.67
C LEU A 343 68.68 84.75 -47.84
N GLU A 344 69.42 83.90 -47.13
CA GLU A 344 70.63 84.25 -46.40
C GLU A 344 71.77 84.67 -47.34
N GLU A 345 72.02 83.93 -48.42
CA GLU A 345 72.99 84.35 -49.43
C GLU A 345 72.56 85.65 -50.12
N LYS A 346 71.29 85.80 -50.47
CA LYS A 346 70.76 87.05 -51.04
C LYS A 346 70.93 88.22 -50.06
N LEU A 347 70.70 88.00 -48.77
CA LEU A 347 70.93 89.00 -47.72
C LEU A 347 72.42 89.34 -47.58
N ARG A 348 73.30 88.34 -47.69
CA ARG A 348 74.77 88.53 -47.69
C ARG A 348 75.21 89.41 -48.86
N LEU A 349 74.82 89.07 -50.09
CA LEU A 349 75.13 89.84 -51.30
C LEU A 349 74.57 91.27 -51.26
N MET A 350 73.34 91.45 -50.75
CA MET A 350 72.75 92.79 -50.54
C MET A 350 73.48 93.59 -49.45
N THR A 351 74.04 92.93 -48.44
CA THR A 351 74.84 93.55 -47.37
C THR A 351 76.22 93.96 -47.90
N GLU A 352 76.90 93.07 -48.63
CA GLU A 352 78.15 93.33 -49.34
C GLU A 352 78.00 94.55 -50.28
N SER A 353 76.99 94.54 -51.16
CA SER A 353 76.72 95.64 -52.10
C SER A 353 76.34 96.96 -51.42
N ARG A 354 75.58 96.91 -50.32
CA ARG A 354 75.30 98.10 -49.47
C ARG A 354 76.59 98.68 -48.91
N ASP A 355 77.49 97.83 -48.41
CA ASP A 355 78.72 98.28 -47.76
C ASP A 355 79.75 98.77 -48.78
N GLU A 356 79.82 98.18 -49.97
CA GLU A 356 80.54 98.74 -51.12
C GLU A 356 80.01 100.14 -51.50
N ALA A 357 78.69 100.30 -51.63
CA ALA A 357 78.07 101.58 -51.95
C ALA A 357 78.32 102.62 -50.85
N GLN A 358 78.23 102.23 -49.57
CA GLN A 358 78.55 103.08 -48.43
C GLN A 358 80.03 103.49 -48.42
N ASN A 359 80.96 102.57 -48.70
CA ASN A 359 82.38 102.86 -48.82
C ASN A 359 82.69 103.81 -50.00
N CYS A 360 81.99 103.66 -51.12
CA CYS A 360 82.06 104.61 -52.24
C CYS A 360 81.52 106.00 -51.85
N CYS A 361 80.41 106.08 -51.14
CA CYS A 361 79.88 107.35 -50.62
C CYS A 361 80.79 108.00 -49.57
N LEU A 362 81.52 107.24 -48.76
CA LEU A 362 82.52 107.75 -47.82
C LEU A 362 83.71 108.34 -48.58
N LYS A 363 84.31 107.58 -49.52
CA LYS A 363 85.39 108.09 -50.39
C LYS A 363 84.99 109.33 -51.16
N GLN A 364 83.77 109.40 -51.68
CA GLN A 364 83.24 110.60 -52.34
C GLN A 364 83.11 111.79 -51.38
N LYS A 365 82.65 111.58 -50.14
CA LYS A 365 82.61 112.64 -49.11
C LYS A 365 84.00 113.15 -48.76
N GLU A 366 84.99 112.25 -48.65
CA GLU A 366 86.39 112.61 -48.40
C GLU A 366 86.98 113.43 -49.56
N MET A 367 86.79 112.97 -50.81
CA MET A 367 87.21 113.71 -52.01
C MET A 367 86.52 115.09 -52.12
N VAL A 368 85.24 115.19 -51.75
CA VAL A 368 84.51 116.47 -51.71
C VAL A 368 85.04 117.38 -50.59
N ALA A 369 85.36 116.83 -49.42
CA ALA A 369 85.96 117.59 -48.32
C ALA A 369 87.36 118.10 -48.68
N GLU A 370 88.19 117.27 -49.33
CA GLU A 370 89.46 117.71 -49.92
C GLU A 370 89.27 118.80 -50.97
N ALA A 371 88.35 118.62 -51.92
CA ALA A 371 88.09 119.60 -52.97
C ALA A 371 87.62 120.94 -52.37
N GLN A 372 86.77 120.91 -51.33
CA GLN A 372 86.37 122.10 -50.58
C GLN A 372 87.53 122.73 -49.80
N ALA A 373 88.44 121.94 -49.21
CA ALA A 373 89.62 122.45 -48.53
C ALA A 373 90.58 123.13 -49.52
N ARG A 374 90.87 122.50 -50.67
CA ARG A 374 91.65 123.07 -51.77
C ARG A 374 90.99 124.34 -52.32
N ALA A 375 89.67 124.35 -52.51
CA ALA A 375 88.94 125.54 -52.95
C ALA A 375 89.03 126.69 -51.93
N LYS A 376 88.92 126.41 -50.63
CA LYS A 376 89.14 127.41 -49.56
C LYS A 376 90.58 127.94 -49.57
N GLN A 377 91.57 127.06 -49.73
CA GLN A 377 92.98 127.44 -49.82
C GLN A 377 93.27 128.32 -51.06
N LEU A 378 92.71 127.95 -52.22
CA LEU A 378 92.82 128.74 -53.45
C LEU A 378 92.07 130.07 -53.35
N SER A 379 90.92 130.14 -52.67
CA SER A 379 90.24 131.41 -52.37
C SER A 379 91.11 132.30 -51.50
N LEU A 380 91.66 131.78 -50.39
CA LEU A 380 92.57 132.53 -49.52
C LEU A 380 93.82 133.00 -50.25
N HIS A 381 94.35 132.20 -51.18
CA HIS A 381 95.48 132.60 -52.03
C HIS A 381 95.09 133.68 -53.04
N ALA A 382 93.92 133.57 -53.69
CA ALA A 382 93.39 134.60 -54.58
C ALA A 382 93.05 135.91 -53.84
N ASP A 383 92.61 135.83 -52.59
CA ASP A 383 92.37 137.00 -51.72
C ASP A 383 93.70 137.63 -51.26
N GLY A 384 94.73 136.82 -50.99
CA GLY A 384 96.10 137.29 -50.77
C GLY A 384 96.70 137.95 -52.00
N LEU A 385 96.50 137.38 -53.19
CA LEU A 385 96.92 137.97 -54.47
C LEU A 385 96.13 139.24 -54.82
N ARG A 386 94.84 139.32 -54.45
CA ARG A 386 94.06 140.56 -54.57
C ARG A 386 94.61 141.67 -53.69
N ARG A 387 94.86 141.40 -52.39
CA ARG A 387 95.54 142.37 -51.51
C ARG A 387 96.91 142.75 -52.03
N ARG A 388 97.67 141.80 -52.60
CA ARG A 388 98.99 142.08 -53.19
C ARG A 388 98.89 142.93 -54.47
N LEU A 389 97.83 142.80 -55.24
CA LEU A 389 97.51 143.68 -56.36
C LEU A 389 97.05 145.06 -55.88
N GLU A 390 96.26 145.14 -54.81
CA GLU A 390 95.83 146.40 -54.19
C GLU A 390 97.03 147.17 -53.60
N GLU A 391 97.93 146.48 -52.89
CA GLU A 391 99.25 146.98 -52.46
C GLU A 391 100.06 147.50 -53.65
N LEU A 392 100.27 146.68 -54.69
CA LEU A 392 101.04 147.07 -55.87
C LEU A 392 100.37 148.19 -56.69
N GLN A 393 99.05 148.31 -56.67
CA GLN A 393 98.31 149.40 -57.30
C GLN A 393 98.49 150.70 -56.50
N GLN A 394 98.57 150.63 -55.17
CA GLN A 394 98.87 151.78 -54.30
C GLN A 394 100.35 152.21 -54.39
N ASP A 395 101.28 151.25 -54.45
CA ASP A 395 102.70 151.49 -54.74
C ASP A 395 102.88 152.09 -56.16
N LEU A 396 102.13 151.60 -57.15
CA LEU A 396 102.16 152.16 -58.50
C LEU A 396 101.61 153.58 -58.51
N ASN A 397 100.45 153.83 -57.89
CA ASN A 397 99.85 155.16 -57.82
C ASN A 397 100.78 156.16 -57.11
N SER A 398 101.39 155.78 -55.98
CA SER A 398 102.36 156.64 -55.27
C SER A 398 103.67 156.83 -56.05
N LYS A 399 104.12 155.83 -56.83
CA LYS A 399 105.20 156.01 -57.82
C LYS A 399 104.80 156.86 -59.02
N GLU A 400 103.53 156.90 -59.40
CA GLU A 400 102.99 157.81 -60.41
C GLU A 400 102.96 159.25 -59.85
N GLU A 401 102.57 159.44 -58.59
CA GLU A 401 102.65 160.74 -57.89
C GLU A 401 104.11 161.21 -57.73
N GLU A 402 105.04 160.35 -57.29
CA GLU A 402 106.48 160.66 -57.27
C GLU A 402 107.02 161.03 -58.66
N LYS A 403 106.66 160.27 -59.70
CA LYS A 403 107.02 160.63 -61.08
C LYS A 403 106.44 161.98 -61.48
N VAL A 404 105.20 162.29 -61.10
CA VAL A 404 104.56 163.58 -61.41
C VAL A 404 105.26 164.72 -60.64
N THR A 405 105.70 164.52 -59.40
CA THR A 405 106.48 165.54 -58.66
C THR A 405 107.87 165.71 -59.26
N GLU A 406 108.59 164.64 -59.59
CA GLU A 406 109.90 164.72 -60.25
C GLU A 406 109.82 165.24 -61.70
N VAL A 407 108.78 164.91 -62.47
CA VAL A 407 108.54 165.50 -63.80
C VAL A 407 108.20 166.98 -63.69
N ASN A 408 107.43 167.40 -62.69
CA ASN A 408 107.20 168.83 -62.44
C ASN A 408 108.47 169.56 -61.97
N LYS A 409 109.32 168.91 -61.17
CA LYS A 409 110.60 169.42 -60.70
C LYS A 409 111.62 169.55 -61.83
N VAL A 410 111.82 168.51 -62.64
CA VAL A 410 112.63 168.55 -63.87
C VAL A 410 112.06 169.54 -64.89
N LYS A 411 110.74 169.75 -64.94
CA LYS A 411 110.11 170.80 -65.77
C LYS A 411 110.40 172.21 -65.25
N VAL A 412 110.45 172.42 -63.93
CA VAL A 412 110.90 173.70 -63.33
C VAL A 412 112.39 173.91 -63.61
N GLU A 413 113.24 172.90 -63.38
CA GLU A 413 114.67 172.94 -63.71
C GLU A 413 114.91 173.21 -65.20
N LEU A 414 114.10 172.66 -66.11
CA LEU A 414 114.12 172.97 -67.55
C LEU A 414 113.64 174.39 -67.85
N GLN A 415 112.64 174.92 -67.14
CA GLN A 415 112.20 176.31 -67.32
C GLN A 415 113.21 177.32 -66.75
N GLU A 416 113.95 176.96 -65.69
CA GLU A 416 115.09 177.73 -65.19
C GLU A 416 116.27 177.68 -66.17
N GLN A 417 116.57 176.51 -66.77
CA GLN A 417 117.58 176.38 -67.84
C GLN A 417 117.18 177.15 -69.10
N ILE A 418 115.90 177.15 -69.50
CA ILE A 418 115.40 177.97 -70.61
C ILE A 418 115.58 179.46 -70.28
N GLY A 419 115.21 179.90 -69.07
CA GLY A 419 115.44 181.28 -68.63
C GLY A 419 116.92 181.68 -68.64
N HIS A 420 117.81 180.77 -68.23
CA HIS A 420 119.27 180.95 -68.33
C HIS A 420 119.75 181.06 -69.78
N LEU A 421 119.26 180.20 -70.67
CA LEU A 421 119.63 180.19 -72.09
C LEU A 421 119.06 181.41 -72.85
N GLU A 422 117.90 181.94 -72.45
CA GLU A 422 117.34 183.17 -72.99
C GLU A 422 118.09 184.42 -72.48
N ALA A 423 118.56 184.39 -71.23
CA ALA A 423 119.49 185.40 -70.70
C ALA A 423 120.86 185.36 -71.40
N GLU A 424 121.43 184.17 -71.63
CA GLU A 424 122.66 184.02 -72.43
C GLU A 424 122.44 184.44 -73.90
N ARG A 425 121.27 184.15 -74.49
CA ARG A 425 120.96 184.52 -75.87
C ARG A 425 120.82 186.03 -76.04
N THR A 426 120.12 186.71 -75.13
CA THR A 426 120.03 188.17 -75.13
C THR A 426 121.38 188.83 -74.86
N ALA A 427 122.23 188.24 -74.01
CA ALA A 427 123.63 188.65 -73.86
C ALA A 427 124.46 188.42 -75.14
N GLN A 428 124.28 187.29 -75.84
CA GLN A 428 124.92 187.02 -77.13
C GLN A 428 124.47 188.00 -78.22
N ASP A 429 123.20 188.36 -78.28
CA ASP A 429 122.70 189.31 -79.28
C ASP A 429 123.21 190.74 -78.99
N GLY A 430 123.29 191.15 -77.71
CA GLY A 430 124.00 192.38 -77.32
C GLY A 430 125.51 192.35 -77.62
N LEU A 431 126.15 191.18 -77.56
CA LEU A 431 127.53 190.98 -78.02
C LEU A 431 127.64 191.02 -79.55
N ARG A 432 126.67 190.48 -80.30
CA ARG A 432 126.60 190.58 -81.78
C ARG A 432 126.44 192.02 -82.23
N GLU A 433 125.62 192.84 -81.55
CA GLU A 433 125.54 194.27 -81.84
C GLU A 433 126.86 195.00 -81.55
N LYS A 434 127.55 194.65 -80.44
CA LYS A 434 128.91 195.15 -80.15
C LYS A 434 129.94 194.75 -81.20
N ILE A 435 129.92 193.50 -81.67
CA ILE A 435 130.76 193.01 -82.76
C ILE A 435 130.45 193.80 -84.03
N ALA A 436 129.19 193.92 -84.43
CA ALA A 436 128.80 194.69 -85.61
C ALA A 436 129.13 196.19 -85.49
N ALA A 437 129.18 196.76 -84.28
CA ALA A 437 129.67 198.13 -84.06
C ALA A 437 131.19 198.24 -84.23
N LEU A 438 131.95 197.32 -83.63
CA LEU A 438 133.40 197.23 -83.76
C LEU A 438 133.84 196.92 -85.21
N GLU A 439 133.12 196.07 -85.93
CA GLU A 439 133.36 195.79 -87.35
C GLU A 439 133.12 197.01 -88.23
N ARG A 440 132.08 197.81 -87.95
CA ARG A 440 131.87 199.09 -88.65
C ARG A 440 132.99 200.09 -88.35
N GLN A 441 133.49 200.15 -87.11
CA GLN A 441 134.66 200.95 -86.76
C GLN A 441 135.94 200.45 -87.47
N LEU A 442 136.18 199.14 -87.50
CA LEU A 442 137.30 198.52 -88.22
C LEU A 442 137.23 198.82 -89.73
N LYS A 443 136.03 198.80 -90.32
CA LYS A 443 135.79 199.08 -91.74
C LYS A 443 136.01 200.56 -92.09
N ALA A 444 135.70 201.48 -91.17
CA ALA A 444 136.04 202.89 -91.30
C ALA A 444 137.55 203.13 -91.14
N LEU A 445 138.17 202.56 -90.11
CA LEU A 445 139.58 202.75 -89.79
C LEU A 445 140.50 202.13 -90.85
N SER A 446 140.13 200.98 -91.42
CA SER A 446 140.83 200.33 -92.54
C SER A 446 140.69 201.11 -93.86
N ASN A 447 139.54 201.74 -94.12
CA ASN A 447 139.40 202.62 -95.28
C ASN A 447 140.27 203.88 -95.14
N ASN A 448 140.22 204.57 -93.99
CA ASN A 448 141.11 205.72 -93.72
C ASN A 448 142.60 205.34 -93.85
N HIS A 449 143.00 204.18 -93.33
CA HIS A 449 144.38 203.72 -93.43
C HIS A 449 144.79 203.41 -94.88
N ARG A 450 143.85 202.97 -95.73
CA ARG A 450 144.10 202.70 -97.15
C ARG A 450 144.08 203.94 -98.04
N GLU A 451 143.32 204.99 -97.70
CA GLU A 451 143.48 206.31 -98.33
C GLU A 451 144.85 206.91 -97.99
N VAL A 452 145.28 206.85 -96.73
CA VAL A 452 146.63 207.27 -96.32
C VAL A 452 147.74 206.45 -97.01
N LEU A 453 147.52 205.16 -97.27
CA LEU A 453 148.45 204.36 -98.07
C LEU A 453 148.45 204.77 -99.54
N LEU A 454 147.31 205.09 -100.15
CA LEU A 454 147.24 205.59 -101.53
C LEU A 454 147.96 206.94 -101.70
N ASP A 455 147.81 207.86 -100.74
CA ASP A 455 148.57 209.12 -100.72
C ASP A 455 150.09 208.87 -100.58
N LYS A 456 150.49 207.89 -99.75
CA LYS A 456 151.90 207.51 -99.57
C LYS A 456 152.47 206.76 -100.77
N GLU A 457 151.69 205.95 -101.48
CA GLU A 457 152.08 205.32 -102.75
C GLU A 457 152.18 206.36 -103.88
N GLY A 458 151.40 207.45 -103.81
CA GLY A 458 151.58 208.66 -104.61
C GLY A 458 152.95 209.32 -104.38
N GLU A 459 153.34 209.54 -103.11
CA GLU A 459 154.69 210.04 -102.76
C GLU A 459 155.81 209.08 -103.22
N VAL A 460 155.64 207.76 -103.01
CA VAL A 460 156.63 206.75 -103.42
C VAL A 460 156.79 206.73 -104.94
N SER A 461 155.70 206.86 -105.71
CA SER A 461 155.76 207.00 -107.18
C SER A 461 156.57 208.22 -107.58
N LEU A 462 156.36 209.36 -106.90
CA LEU A 462 157.06 210.63 -107.14
C LEU A 462 158.55 210.59 -106.71
N LEU A 463 158.92 209.69 -105.80
CA LEU A 463 160.31 209.43 -105.41
C LEU A 463 161.00 208.42 -106.34
N LEU A 464 160.29 207.38 -106.82
CA LEU A 464 160.84 206.41 -107.77
C LEU A 464 161.02 207.00 -109.17
N GLU A 465 160.18 207.93 -109.61
CA GLU A 465 160.42 208.71 -110.85
C GLU A 465 161.75 209.49 -110.78
N LYS A 466 162.15 209.96 -109.58
CA LYS A 466 163.47 210.59 -109.35
C LYS A 466 164.62 209.58 -109.32
N LEU A 467 164.38 208.36 -108.83
CA LEU A 467 165.38 207.28 -108.84
C LEU A 467 165.65 206.79 -110.28
N ARG A 468 164.57 206.61 -111.07
CA ARG A 468 164.58 206.31 -112.51
C ARG A 468 165.44 207.31 -113.31
N MET A 469 165.36 208.59 -112.95
CA MET A 469 166.18 209.66 -113.54
C MET A 469 167.66 209.63 -113.11
N LYS A 470 168.01 208.98 -111.99
CA LYS A 470 169.41 208.80 -111.54
C LYS A 470 170.05 207.52 -112.05
N GLU A 471 169.29 206.43 -112.16
CA GLU A 471 169.82 205.16 -112.70
C GLU A 471 170.09 205.27 -114.21
N ALA A 472 169.29 206.03 -114.95
CA ALA A 472 169.58 206.39 -116.36
C ALA A 472 170.93 207.13 -116.54
N GLU A 473 171.39 207.85 -115.50
CA GLU A 473 172.69 208.53 -115.48
C GLU A 473 173.84 207.53 -115.22
N ILE A 474 173.59 206.46 -114.47
CA ILE A 474 174.55 205.39 -114.16
C ILE A 474 174.73 204.42 -115.34
N SER A 475 173.65 204.10 -116.07
CA SER A 475 173.71 203.30 -117.30
C SER A 475 174.73 203.87 -118.28
N ARG A 476 174.68 205.18 -118.51
CA ARG A 476 175.52 205.88 -119.48
C ARG A 476 177.02 205.77 -119.17
N VAL A 477 177.43 205.81 -117.90
CA VAL A 477 178.84 205.66 -117.49
C VAL A 477 179.30 204.20 -117.62
N ARG A 478 178.44 203.21 -117.37
CA ARG A 478 178.82 201.79 -117.46
C ARG A 478 179.02 201.31 -118.90
N GLU A 479 178.25 201.84 -119.86
CA GLU A 479 178.45 201.54 -121.28
C GLU A 479 179.76 202.15 -121.81
N GLU A 480 180.14 203.34 -121.33
CA GLU A 480 181.43 203.98 -121.65
C GLU A 480 182.65 203.17 -121.10
N GLU A 481 182.54 202.59 -119.91
CA GLU A 481 183.65 201.85 -119.27
C GLU A 481 183.76 200.37 -119.71
N ALA A 482 182.65 199.70 -120.01
CA ALA A 482 182.67 198.31 -120.49
C ALA A 482 183.14 198.20 -121.95
N GLN A 483 182.83 199.19 -122.79
CA GLN A 483 183.38 199.26 -124.16
C GLN A 483 184.90 199.49 -124.15
N ARG A 484 185.45 200.20 -123.15
CA ARG A 484 186.89 200.27 -122.88
C ARG A 484 187.51 198.89 -122.61
N ALA A 485 186.88 198.07 -121.76
CA ALA A 485 187.36 196.72 -121.47
C ALA A 485 187.34 195.81 -122.72
N SER A 486 186.30 195.95 -123.56
CA SER A 486 186.18 195.25 -124.84
C SER A 486 187.37 195.52 -125.77
N PHE A 487 187.86 196.76 -125.85
CA PHE A 487 189.04 197.10 -126.65
C PHE A 487 190.37 196.60 -126.04
N LEU A 488 190.43 196.33 -124.73
CA LEU A 488 191.68 195.97 -124.05
C LEU A 488 191.92 194.44 -124.03
N GLN A 489 190.89 193.61 -123.79
CA GLN A 489 191.09 192.15 -123.83
C GLN A 489 191.30 191.63 -125.27
N ASN A 490 190.65 192.24 -126.26
CA ASN A 490 190.91 191.98 -127.68
C ASN A 490 192.34 192.39 -128.11
N ALA A 491 193.00 193.29 -127.38
CA ALA A 491 194.40 193.68 -127.63
C ALA A 491 195.44 192.75 -126.98
N ILE A 492 195.10 192.06 -125.88
CA ILE A 492 196.10 191.28 -125.11
C ILE A 492 196.37 189.90 -125.73
N MET A 493 195.36 189.03 -125.91
CA MET A 493 195.65 187.67 -126.42
C MET A 493 195.94 187.61 -127.92
N ALA A 494 195.54 188.64 -128.69
CA ALA A 494 196.02 188.87 -130.04
C ALA A 494 197.54 189.18 -130.11
N TYR A 495 198.18 189.50 -128.97
CA TYR A 495 199.62 189.76 -128.90
C TYR A 495 200.46 188.54 -128.44
N VAL A 496 199.82 187.38 -128.22
CA VAL A 496 200.53 186.09 -128.27
C VAL A 496 200.42 185.48 -129.68
N GLN A 497 199.29 185.66 -130.40
CA GLN A 497 199.12 185.60 -131.90
C GLN A 497 197.81 186.33 -132.31
N GLY A 498 197.68 187.15 -133.38
CA GLY A 498 198.65 187.69 -134.34
C GLY A 498 198.04 188.85 -135.23
N PRO A 499 198.79 189.40 -136.22
CA PRO A 499 198.43 190.61 -137.02
C PRO A 499 197.84 190.27 -138.43
N PRO A 500 197.72 191.16 -139.47
CA PRO A 500 197.60 192.64 -139.58
C PRO A 500 196.48 193.13 -140.60
N PHE A 501 196.48 194.44 -140.95
CA PHE A 501 195.79 195.11 -142.10
C PHE A 501 194.25 195.26 -142.07
N GLY A 502 193.61 196.18 -142.83
CA GLY A 502 194.15 197.30 -143.65
C GLY A 502 193.56 197.39 -145.08
N THR A 503 193.74 198.55 -145.73
CA THR A 503 193.42 198.86 -147.17
C THR A 503 191.92 198.84 -147.56
N HIS A 504 191.35 199.79 -148.31
CA HIS A 504 191.83 201.04 -148.94
C HIS A 504 190.61 201.98 -149.19
N SER A 505 190.73 203.30 -149.44
CA SER A 505 191.92 204.15 -149.62
C SER A 505 191.66 205.64 -149.32
N SER A 506 192.49 206.21 -148.43
CA SER A 506 193.22 207.51 -148.54
C SER A 506 192.52 208.76 -149.15
N ARG A 507 193.32 209.64 -149.78
CA ARG A 507 193.02 211.01 -150.27
C ARG A 507 192.54 211.99 -149.17
N LYS A 508 193.43 212.78 -148.56
CA LYS A 508 194.88 212.97 -148.78
C LYS A 508 195.71 212.29 -147.72
#